data_AF-A0A3A9YFY6-F1
#
_entry.id   AF-A0A3A9YFY6-F1
#
_cell.length_a   1.000
_cell.length_b   1.000
_cell.length_c   1.000
_cell.angle_alpha   90.00
_cell.angle_beta   90.00
_cell.angle_gamma   90.00
#
_symmetry.space_group_name_H-M   'P 1'
#
loop_
_entity.id
_entity.type
_entity.pdbx_description
1 polymer ?
#
loop_
_entity_poly.entity_id
_entity_poly.type
_entity_poly.pdbx_seq_one_letter_code
_entity_poly.pdbx_strand_id
1 'polypeptide(L)'
;MAVNGDDVVKVARTALGVKYVWGGNSLTSGIDCSGLVQQTYARLGINLPRVTYEQINVGASVSIGKLQAGDLVFFDTDKSTRGPDHVGIYIGGGKFIHAPRTGDVVKISSLGDSYYANRFMAGRRISGVAAGTGRAAGTTSVQQTHEQRATAVELAERYGMSYAFFDSQPELKVLLKKATKDQWTPTRFQGELKNTKWWRQNSESAREAQVLARTDPATYNAQISAQRAAIQQIAVQMGAILSDKVLDKAARDSVTFKWNDAMIQNFLGRYVDFQENRTLGGQAGSAAQQITNLAYNLGIQVSDQTVKNYAQYVVRGVATMDEVQSQLRAQAAGTYPGFEEQIMGGDSIRDIAQPYIQAAASELDMADTDLDVFTPLIRNAMNRQDRQGNPAPMTLSDFQRSLRDDPRWGQTDTVRDNALSVGRQVLQAMGLVGNG
;
A
#
# COMPACT_ATOMS: atom_id res chain seq x y z
N MET A 1 30.24 -6.49 7.55
CA MET A 1 30.11 -5.77 6.27
C MET A 1 28.70 -5.21 6.22
N ALA A 2 28.48 -4.00 5.70
CA ALA A 2 27.13 -3.52 5.47
C ALA A 2 26.49 -4.44 4.41
N VAL A 3 25.38 -5.09 4.77
CA VAL A 3 24.68 -6.03 3.90
C VAL A 3 24.01 -5.21 2.81
N ASN A 4 24.29 -5.39 1.53
CA ASN A 4 23.57 -4.64 0.49
C ASN A 4 22.36 -5.45 -0.04
N GLY A 5 21.50 -4.80 -0.82
CA GLY A 5 20.30 -5.43 -1.39
C GLY A 5 20.64 -6.66 -2.24
N ASP A 6 21.73 -6.61 -3.00
CA ASP A 6 22.15 -7.71 -3.86
C ASP A 6 22.63 -8.94 -3.06
N ASP A 7 23.24 -8.73 -1.89
CA ASP A 7 23.60 -9.81 -0.96
C ASP A 7 22.36 -10.54 -0.46
N VAL A 8 21.30 -9.79 -0.11
CA VAL A 8 20.00 -10.35 0.27
C VAL A 8 19.42 -11.19 -0.88
N VAL A 9 19.42 -10.64 -2.09
CA VAL A 9 18.92 -11.35 -3.29
C VAL A 9 19.74 -12.61 -3.56
N LYS A 10 21.06 -12.55 -3.44
CA LYS A 10 21.96 -13.69 -3.66
C LYS A 10 21.67 -14.82 -2.68
N VAL A 11 21.47 -14.52 -1.40
CA VAL A 11 21.09 -15.53 -0.41
C VAL A 11 19.69 -16.07 -0.69
N ALA A 12 18.71 -15.22 -0.98
CA ALA A 12 17.34 -15.64 -1.29
C ALA A 12 17.27 -16.59 -2.49
N ARG A 13 18.11 -16.35 -3.52
CA ARG A 13 18.21 -17.21 -4.71
C ARG A 13 18.68 -18.64 -4.40
N THR A 14 19.43 -18.85 -3.31
CA THR A 14 19.87 -20.21 -2.92
C THR A 14 18.72 -21.12 -2.54
N ALA A 15 17.56 -20.55 -2.18
CA ALA A 15 16.37 -21.31 -1.82
C ALA A 15 15.44 -21.59 -3.01
N LEU A 16 15.73 -21.12 -4.23
CA LEU A 16 14.87 -21.39 -5.41
C LEU A 16 14.68 -22.89 -5.62
N GLY A 17 13.42 -23.32 -5.81
CA GLY A 17 13.04 -24.72 -5.95
C GLY A 17 12.84 -25.49 -4.63
N VAL A 18 13.17 -24.91 -3.48
CA VAL A 18 12.89 -25.51 -2.17
C VAL A 18 11.39 -25.57 -1.95
N LYS A 19 10.88 -26.71 -1.47
CA LYS A 19 9.46 -26.92 -1.23
C LYS A 19 8.93 -26.00 -0.13
N TYR A 20 7.72 -25.50 -0.32
CA TYR A 20 7.00 -24.84 0.76
C TYR A 20 6.65 -25.83 1.87
N VAL A 21 6.97 -25.48 3.12
CA VAL A 21 6.55 -26.22 4.31
C VAL A 21 6.03 -25.22 5.34
N TRP A 22 4.77 -25.34 5.75
CA TRP A 22 4.18 -24.49 6.78
C TRP A 22 4.96 -24.60 8.10
N GLY A 23 5.42 -23.46 8.64
CA GLY A 23 6.30 -23.40 9.79
C GLY A 23 7.77 -23.74 9.48
N GLY A 24 8.08 -24.11 8.24
CA GLY A 24 9.41 -24.48 7.78
C GLY A 24 10.39 -23.31 7.87
N ASN A 25 11.62 -23.59 8.27
CA ASN A 25 12.63 -22.57 8.54
C ASN A 25 14.01 -22.96 7.99
N SER A 26 14.04 -23.68 6.86
CA SER A 26 15.28 -24.20 6.26
C SER A 26 15.37 -23.85 4.78
N LEU A 27 16.42 -23.12 4.39
CA LEU A 27 16.70 -22.73 3.00
C LEU A 27 17.07 -23.91 2.09
N THR A 28 17.07 -25.15 2.57
CA THR A 28 17.41 -26.33 1.77
C THR A 28 16.39 -27.48 1.90
N SER A 29 15.75 -27.65 3.06
CA SER A 29 14.89 -28.80 3.33
C SER A 29 13.40 -28.49 3.46
N GLY A 30 13.00 -27.21 3.40
CA GLY A 30 11.61 -26.79 3.42
C GLY A 30 11.40 -25.50 4.20
N ILE A 31 10.63 -24.57 3.63
CA ILE A 31 10.51 -23.21 4.15
C ILE A 31 9.14 -22.59 3.88
N ASP A 32 8.65 -21.71 4.77
CA ASP A 32 7.49 -20.86 4.48
C ASP A 32 7.90 -19.41 4.15
N CYS A 33 6.91 -18.57 3.84
CA CYS A 33 7.13 -17.21 3.35
C CYS A 33 7.98 -16.36 4.31
N SER A 34 7.59 -16.31 5.59
CA SER A 34 8.30 -15.55 6.61
C SER A 34 9.59 -16.23 7.07
N GLY A 35 9.67 -17.56 7.01
CA GLY A 35 10.90 -18.32 7.23
C GLY A 35 11.95 -18.01 6.16
N LEU A 36 11.57 -17.86 4.90
CA LEU A 36 12.46 -17.47 3.80
C LEU A 36 13.11 -16.13 4.07
N VAL A 37 12.30 -15.13 4.45
CA VAL A 37 12.78 -13.81 4.84
C VAL A 37 13.72 -13.90 6.04
N GLN A 38 13.27 -14.54 7.12
CA GLN A 38 14.06 -14.65 8.36
C GLN A 38 15.42 -15.30 8.11
N GLN A 39 15.46 -16.44 7.42
CA GLN A 39 16.71 -17.17 7.19
C GLN A 39 17.64 -16.45 6.21
N THR A 40 17.09 -15.75 5.22
CA THR A 40 17.89 -14.96 4.28
C THR A 40 18.65 -13.85 5.02
N TYR A 41 17.94 -13.08 5.84
CA TYR A 41 18.54 -12.00 6.62
C TYR A 41 19.42 -12.49 7.76
N ALA A 42 19.07 -13.61 8.40
CA ALA A 42 19.89 -14.21 9.47
C ALA A 42 21.28 -14.65 8.96
N ARG A 43 21.39 -15.17 7.73
CA ARG A 43 22.69 -15.48 7.11
C ARG A 43 23.57 -14.25 6.87
N LEU A 44 22.96 -13.08 6.88
CA LEU A 44 23.60 -11.79 6.70
C LEU A 44 23.77 -11.05 8.05
N GLY A 45 23.47 -11.72 9.17
CA GLY A 45 23.63 -11.18 10.53
C GLY A 45 22.48 -10.28 10.99
N ILE A 46 21.37 -10.23 10.27
CA ILE A 46 20.19 -9.42 10.62
C ILE A 46 19.08 -10.35 11.12
N ASN A 47 18.68 -10.16 12.38
CA ASN A 47 17.61 -10.96 12.98
C ASN A 47 16.25 -10.32 12.69
N LEU A 48 15.39 -11.06 12.00
CA LEU A 48 14.00 -10.67 11.76
C LEU A 48 13.04 -11.54 12.57
N PRO A 49 11.88 -11.00 12.98
CA PRO A 49 10.81 -11.75 13.61
C PRO A 49 10.37 -12.95 12.75
N ARG A 50 9.77 -13.96 13.38
CA ARG A 50 9.44 -15.23 12.69
C ARG A 50 8.22 -15.12 11.79
N VAL A 51 7.25 -14.29 12.15
CA VAL A 51 5.93 -14.26 11.51
C VAL A 51 5.75 -13.02 10.66
N THR A 52 5.02 -13.15 9.55
CA THR A 52 4.78 -12.07 8.59
C THR A 52 4.16 -10.83 9.23
N TYR A 53 3.25 -11.03 10.19
CA TYR A 53 2.58 -9.98 10.95
C TYR A 53 3.52 -9.09 11.78
N GLU A 54 4.72 -9.57 12.11
CA GLU A 54 5.74 -8.78 12.78
C GLU A 54 6.80 -8.26 11.81
N GLN A 55 7.16 -9.07 10.80
CA GLN A 55 8.13 -8.67 9.77
C GLN A 55 7.68 -7.44 8.99
N ILE A 56 6.37 -7.27 8.76
CA ILE A 56 5.81 -6.08 8.11
C ILE A 56 6.06 -4.79 8.89
N ASN A 57 6.59 -4.85 10.11
CA ASN A 57 6.84 -3.71 10.96
C ASN A 57 8.32 -3.41 11.17
N VAL A 58 9.20 -4.25 10.60
CA VAL A 58 10.64 -4.03 10.70
C VAL A 58 11.10 -3.19 9.53
N GLY A 59 11.92 -2.17 9.83
CA GLY A 59 12.50 -1.29 8.83
C GLY A 59 11.61 -0.11 8.40
N ALA A 60 12.14 0.70 7.49
CA ALA A 60 11.45 1.88 6.97
C ALA A 60 10.33 1.48 5.99
N SER A 61 9.21 2.20 6.02
CA SER A 61 8.17 2.07 5.00
C SER A 61 8.71 2.53 3.65
N VAL A 62 8.46 1.75 2.60
CA VAL A 62 8.87 2.08 1.22
C VAL A 62 7.65 1.97 0.31
N SER A 63 7.33 3.07 -0.37
CA SER A 63 6.33 3.11 -1.42
C SER A 63 6.73 2.20 -2.59
N ILE A 64 5.75 1.60 -3.29
CA ILE A 64 6.00 0.64 -4.38
C ILE A 64 6.97 1.16 -5.46
N GLY A 65 6.90 2.47 -5.81
CA GLY A 65 7.79 3.09 -6.81
C GLY A 65 9.22 3.37 -6.32
N LYS A 66 9.49 3.22 -5.03
CA LYS A 66 10.82 3.43 -4.40
C LYS A 66 11.45 2.11 -3.94
N LEU A 67 10.84 0.97 -4.29
CA LEU A 67 11.35 -0.36 -3.94
C LEU A 67 12.72 -0.61 -4.59
N GLN A 68 13.65 -1.11 -3.77
CA GLN A 68 15.00 -1.48 -4.14
C GLN A 68 15.26 -2.95 -3.81
N ALA A 69 16.19 -3.58 -4.53
CA ALA A 69 16.57 -4.97 -4.28
C ALA A 69 16.86 -5.18 -2.78
N GLY A 70 16.35 -6.29 -2.24
CA GLY A 70 16.38 -6.58 -0.81
C GLY A 70 15.15 -6.10 -0.05
N ASP A 71 14.41 -5.08 -0.49
CA ASP A 71 13.19 -4.66 0.23
C ASP A 71 12.19 -5.81 0.37
N LEU A 72 11.50 -5.87 1.51
CA LEU A 72 10.43 -6.83 1.73
C LEU A 72 9.13 -6.33 1.14
N VAL A 73 8.38 -7.22 0.49
CA VAL A 73 7.06 -6.94 -0.09
C VAL A 73 6.01 -7.84 0.56
N PHE A 74 4.94 -7.23 1.07
CA PHE A 74 3.90 -7.91 1.84
C PHE A 74 2.58 -7.96 1.10
N PHE A 75 1.82 -9.05 1.27
CA PHE A 75 0.59 -9.30 0.53
C PHE A 75 -0.54 -9.90 1.40
N ASP A 76 -1.79 -9.58 1.01
CA ASP A 76 -3.04 -10.15 1.54
C ASP A 76 -3.53 -11.23 0.57
N THR A 77 -3.03 -12.45 0.72
CA THR A 77 -3.32 -13.56 -0.20
C THR A 77 -4.39 -14.51 0.31
N ASP A 78 -4.69 -14.50 1.61
CA ASP A 78 -5.72 -15.34 2.21
C ASP A 78 -7.04 -14.56 2.39
N LYS A 79 -8.06 -14.93 1.59
CA LYS A 79 -9.40 -14.34 1.69
C LYS A 79 -10.15 -14.75 2.96
N SER A 80 -9.77 -15.86 3.59
CA SER A 80 -10.40 -16.38 4.82
C SER A 80 -9.88 -15.69 6.07
N THR A 81 -8.64 -15.19 6.03
CA THR A 81 -8.03 -14.35 7.06
C THR A 81 -7.31 -13.18 6.42
N ARG A 82 -8.00 -12.04 6.31
CA ARG A 82 -7.43 -10.78 5.79
C ARG A 82 -6.24 -10.32 6.64
N GLY A 83 -5.07 -10.12 6.04
CA GLY A 83 -3.83 -9.88 6.80
C GLY A 83 -2.59 -9.80 5.92
N PRO A 84 -1.43 -9.34 6.41
CA PRO A 84 -0.15 -9.63 5.77
C PRO A 84 0.18 -11.11 5.99
N ASP A 85 -0.57 -11.99 5.34
CA ASP A 85 -0.36 -13.44 5.45
C ASP A 85 0.85 -13.90 4.63
N HIS A 86 1.27 -13.11 3.64
CA HIS A 86 2.34 -13.46 2.73
C HIS A 86 3.41 -12.37 2.59
N VAL A 87 4.65 -12.79 2.38
CA VAL A 87 5.82 -11.91 2.20
C VAL A 87 6.78 -12.48 1.17
N GLY A 88 7.48 -11.58 0.48
CA GLY A 88 8.61 -11.90 -0.39
C GLY A 88 9.73 -10.86 -0.29
N ILE A 89 10.82 -11.15 -0.98
CA ILE A 89 12.02 -10.29 -1.08
C ILE A 89 12.05 -9.72 -2.49
N TYR A 90 11.96 -8.40 -2.62
CA TYR A 90 12.04 -7.70 -3.89
C TYR A 90 13.45 -7.82 -4.49
N ILE A 91 13.52 -8.07 -5.80
CA ILE A 91 14.78 -8.33 -6.51
C ILE A 91 15.04 -7.33 -7.64
N GLY A 92 14.28 -6.24 -7.70
CA GLY A 92 14.33 -5.28 -8.81
C GLY A 92 13.42 -5.65 -9.98
N GLY A 93 13.22 -4.69 -10.90
CA GLY A 93 12.46 -4.90 -12.14
C GLY A 93 11.01 -5.34 -11.94
N GLY A 94 10.37 -4.96 -10.83
CA GLY A 94 9.01 -5.37 -10.50
C GLY A 94 8.89 -6.82 -10.03
N LYS A 95 9.98 -7.51 -9.70
CA LYS A 95 9.98 -8.94 -9.35
C LYS A 95 10.35 -9.18 -7.89
N PHE A 96 9.92 -10.33 -7.34
CA PHE A 96 10.26 -10.73 -5.97
C PHE A 96 10.40 -12.27 -5.84
N ILE A 97 11.22 -12.72 -4.90
CA ILE A 97 11.36 -14.14 -4.51
C ILE A 97 10.48 -14.40 -3.30
N HIS A 98 9.75 -15.51 -3.29
CA HIS A 98 8.88 -15.89 -2.17
C HIS A 98 8.66 -17.40 -2.09
N ALA A 99 8.21 -17.89 -0.93
CA ALA A 99 7.69 -19.24 -0.73
C ALA A 99 6.14 -19.17 -0.68
N PRO A 100 5.42 -19.51 -1.76
CA PRO A 100 3.99 -19.18 -1.93
C PRO A 100 3.03 -19.91 -1.00
N ARG A 101 3.00 -21.25 -1.05
CA ARG A 101 2.00 -22.09 -0.37
C ARG A 101 2.35 -23.58 -0.46
N THR A 102 1.68 -24.39 0.36
CA THR A 102 1.78 -25.85 0.31
C THR A 102 1.51 -26.40 -1.09
N GLY A 103 2.34 -27.35 -1.53
CA GLY A 103 2.26 -27.93 -2.87
C GLY A 103 3.04 -27.17 -3.95
N ASP A 104 3.72 -26.09 -3.59
CA ASP A 104 4.50 -25.26 -4.49
C ASP A 104 5.92 -25.04 -3.93
N VAL A 105 6.78 -24.35 -4.68
CA VAL A 105 8.20 -24.14 -4.37
C VAL A 105 8.55 -22.67 -4.28
N VAL A 106 9.68 -22.36 -3.63
CA VAL A 106 10.27 -21.01 -3.67
C VAL A 106 10.56 -20.63 -5.12
N LYS A 107 10.01 -19.49 -5.55
CA LYS A 107 10.05 -19.05 -6.94
C LYS A 107 10.10 -17.52 -7.05
N ILE A 108 10.30 -17.03 -8.27
CA ILE A 108 10.20 -15.62 -8.62
C ILE A 108 8.79 -15.34 -9.16
N SER A 109 8.16 -14.27 -8.69
CA SER A 109 6.89 -13.75 -9.21
C SER A 109 6.98 -12.25 -9.52
N SER A 110 5.99 -11.72 -10.26
CA SER A 110 5.95 -10.31 -10.65
C SER A 110 4.91 -9.54 -9.81
N LEU A 111 5.26 -8.33 -9.36
CA LEU A 111 4.33 -7.37 -8.77
C LEU A 111 3.29 -6.87 -9.79
N GLY A 112 3.61 -6.98 -11.09
CA GLY A 112 2.67 -6.67 -12.18
C GLY A 112 1.63 -7.76 -12.43
N ASP A 113 1.78 -8.95 -11.85
CA ASP A 113 0.76 -10.00 -11.97
C ASP A 113 -0.50 -9.54 -11.24
N SER A 114 -1.64 -9.58 -11.90
CA SER A 114 -2.93 -9.10 -11.36
C SER A 114 -3.27 -9.71 -9.99
N TYR A 115 -2.80 -10.93 -9.73
CA TYR A 115 -2.93 -11.56 -8.42
C TYR A 115 -2.22 -10.77 -7.31
N TYR A 116 -0.93 -10.44 -7.50
CA TYR A 116 -0.11 -9.75 -6.49
C TYR A 116 -0.34 -8.24 -6.48
N ALA A 117 -0.58 -7.62 -7.64
CA ALA A 117 -0.91 -6.21 -7.74
C ALA A 117 -2.12 -5.83 -6.86
N ASN A 118 -3.18 -6.65 -6.92
CA ASN A 118 -4.41 -6.44 -6.14
C ASN A 118 -4.29 -6.82 -4.66
N ARG A 119 -3.15 -7.38 -4.25
CA ARG A 119 -2.92 -7.89 -2.89
C ARG A 119 -1.75 -7.23 -2.21
N PHE A 120 -1.04 -6.33 -2.89
CA PHE A 120 0.12 -5.64 -2.32
C PHE A 120 -0.29 -4.77 -1.14
N MET A 121 0.45 -4.87 -0.05
CA MET A 121 0.13 -4.20 1.20
C MET A 121 1.16 -3.16 1.59
N ALA A 122 2.45 -3.54 1.55
CA ALA A 122 3.52 -2.69 2.04
C ALA A 122 4.87 -3.12 1.47
N GLY A 123 5.75 -2.14 1.29
CA GLY A 123 7.18 -2.32 1.11
C GLY A 123 7.92 -1.98 2.41
N ARG A 124 8.92 -2.77 2.82
CA ARG A 124 9.77 -2.47 3.97
C ARG A 124 11.26 -2.60 3.65
N ARG A 125 12.02 -1.57 4.02
CA ARG A 125 13.49 -1.56 3.91
C ARG A 125 14.15 -1.78 5.25
N ILE A 126 14.89 -2.87 5.38
CA ILE A 126 15.50 -3.28 6.64
C ILE A 126 16.80 -2.51 6.90
N SER A 127 16.85 -1.79 8.02
CA SER A 127 18.03 -1.04 8.49
C SER A 127 19.21 -1.98 8.75
N GLY A 128 20.42 -1.59 8.33
CA GLY A 128 21.58 -2.49 8.18
C GLY A 128 21.89 -2.82 6.72
N VAL A 129 20.92 -2.52 5.83
CA VAL A 129 21.12 -2.35 4.39
C VAL A 129 21.34 -0.88 4.06
N ALA A 130 22.55 -0.39 4.35
CA ALA A 130 22.98 0.96 4.00
C ALA A 130 24.10 0.91 2.97
N ALA A 131 24.01 1.77 1.96
CA ALA A 131 25.11 2.07 1.07
C ALA A 131 26.25 2.70 1.90
N GLY A 132 27.39 1.99 2.00
CA GLY A 132 28.68 2.56 2.36
C GLY A 132 28.90 2.96 3.83
N THR A 133 29.88 2.27 4.44
CA THR A 133 30.80 2.69 5.52
C THR A 133 30.43 2.49 7.00
N GLY A 134 31.39 1.90 7.75
CA GLY A 134 31.58 2.12 9.20
C GLY A 134 31.43 0.90 10.13
N ARG A 135 32.49 0.57 10.91
CA ARG A 135 32.62 -0.49 11.95
C ARG A 135 31.89 -0.09 13.27
N ALA A 136 31.68 -0.88 14.34
CA ALA A 136 32.49 -1.93 14.99
C ALA A 136 31.65 -2.80 15.97
N ALA A 137 32.20 -3.96 16.33
CA ALA A 137 31.64 -4.98 17.24
C ALA A 137 32.05 -4.76 18.70
N GLY A 138 31.15 -5.07 19.64
CA GLY A 138 31.42 -5.14 21.07
C GLY A 138 31.01 -6.52 21.62
N THR A 139 32.00 -7.30 22.03
CA THR A 139 31.87 -8.60 22.70
C THR A 139 31.72 -8.38 24.20
N THR A 140 30.74 -9.03 24.84
CA THR A 140 30.66 -9.10 26.31
C THR A 140 30.75 -10.57 26.74
N SER A 141 31.77 -10.85 27.55
CA SER A 141 32.05 -12.12 28.20
C SER A 141 31.03 -12.39 29.31
N VAL A 142 30.49 -13.61 29.36
CA VAL A 142 29.63 -14.08 30.45
C VAL A 142 30.49 -14.85 31.44
N GLN A 143 30.62 -14.34 32.66
CA GLN A 143 31.15 -15.07 33.82
C GLN A 143 30.11 -16.12 34.27
N GLN A 144 30.52 -17.39 34.26
CA GLN A 144 29.75 -18.51 34.79
C GLN A 144 29.77 -18.47 36.32
N THR A 145 28.59 -18.32 36.93
CA THR A 145 28.36 -18.65 38.33
C THR A 145 27.64 -20.00 38.40
N HIS A 146 28.04 -20.84 39.36
CA HIS A 146 27.56 -22.22 39.51
C HIS A 146 26.03 -22.25 39.75
N GLU A 147 25.27 -22.70 38.75
CA GLU A 147 23.80 -22.82 38.82
C GLU A 147 23.38 -23.92 39.81
N GLN A 148 22.75 -23.54 40.92
CA GLN A 148 22.07 -24.46 41.82
C GLN A 148 20.77 -25.01 41.21
N ARG A 149 20.42 -26.23 41.61
CA ARG A 149 19.31 -27.05 41.08
C ARG A 149 17.96 -26.43 41.44
N ALA A 150 17.03 -26.38 40.48
CA ALA A 150 15.72 -25.75 40.64
C ALA A 150 14.56 -26.76 40.50
N THR A 151 13.52 -26.60 41.32
CA THR A 151 12.25 -27.32 41.26
C THR A 151 11.41 -26.95 40.03
N ALA A 152 10.35 -27.70 39.73
CA ALA A 152 9.46 -27.42 38.59
C ALA A 152 8.82 -26.02 38.66
N VAL A 153 8.51 -25.54 39.87
CA VAL A 153 7.94 -24.21 40.11
C VAL A 153 9.00 -23.13 39.92
N GLU A 154 10.20 -23.30 40.48
CA GLU A 154 11.31 -22.36 40.31
C GLU A 154 11.80 -22.27 38.86
N LEU A 155 11.76 -23.39 38.11
CA LEU A 155 12.03 -23.38 36.67
C LEU A 155 10.96 -22.60 35.92
N ALA A 156 9.67 -22.81 36.23
CA ALA A 156 8.59 -22.07 35.57
C ALA A 156 8.69 -20.55 35.83
N GLU A 157 8.79 -20.16 37.11
CA GLU A 157 8.88 -18.76 37.55
C GLU A 157 10.11 -18.03 37.00
N ARG A 158 11.27 -18.71 36.89
CA ARG A 158 12.50 -18.13 36.34
C ARG A 158 12.39 -17.75 34.86
N TYR A 159 11.49 -18.37 34.11
CA TYR A 159 11.24 -18.03 32.70
C TYR A 159 9.99 -17.18 32.50
N GLY A 160 9.46 -16.58 33.57
CA GLY A 160 8.30 -15.69 33.51
C GLY A 160 7.01 -16.40 33.08
N MET A 161 6.94 -17.72 33.22
CA MET A 161 5.80 -18.54 32.80
C MET A 161 5.28 -19.33 34.00
N SER A 162 3.98 -19.31 34.29
CA SER A 162 3.48 -20.09 35.43
C SER A 162 3.55 -21.59 35.17
N TYR A 163 3.62 -22.38 36.25
CA TYR A 163 3.42 -23.82 36.17
C TYR A 163 2.11 -24.19 35.44
N ALA A 164 1.04 -23.42 35.68
CA ALA A 164 -0.25 -23.57 35.00
C ALA A 164 -0.15 -23.37 33.48
N PHE A 165 0.71 -22.45 33.01
CA PHE A 165 0.95 -22.26 31.58
C PHE A 165 1.62 -23.50 30.97
N PHE A 166 2.68 -24.01 31.60
CA PHE A 166 3.36 -25.23 31.16
C PHE A 166 2.41 -26.44 31.13
N ASP A 167 1.56 -26.60 32.15
CA ASP A 167 0.61 -27.72 32.20
C ASP A 167 -0.45 -27.64 31.09
N SER A 168 -0.80 -26.42 30.65
CA SER A 168 -1.77 -26.20 29.58
C SER A 168 -1.25 -26.51 28.18
N GLN A 169 0.08 -26.59 27.99
CA GLN A 169 0.72 -26.83 26.70
C GLN A 169 1.33 -28.24 26.64
N PRO A 170 0.79 -29.17 25.83
CA PRO A 170 1.21 -30.59 25.87
C PRO A 170 2.71 -30.82 25.69
N GLU A 171 3.34 -30.13 24.74
CA GLU A 171 4.79 -30.22 24.49
C GLU A 171 5.59 -29.69 25.68
N LEU A 172 5.19 -28.54 26.22
CA LEU A 172 5.90 -27.89 27.33
C LEU A 172 5.71 -28.65 28.65
N LYS A 173 4.53 -29.25 28.86
CA LYS A 173 4.24 -30.13 30.02
C LYS A 173 5.18 -31.33 30.06
N VAL A 174 5.40 -31.99 28.92
CA VAL A 174 6.34 -33.12 28.81
C VAL A 174 7.77 -32.65 29.06
N LEU A 175 8.15 -31.51 28.49
CA LEU A 175 9.48 -30.93 28.69
C LEU A 175 9.75 -30.61 30.16
N LEU A 176 8.81 -29.94 30.85
CA LEU A 176 8.97 -29.57 32.26
C LEU A 176 9.07 -30.81 33.17
N LYS A 177 8.25 -31.84 32.92
CA LYS A 177 8.34 -33.11 33.65
C LYS A 177 9.69 -33.80 33.46
N LYS A 178 10.20 -33.82 32.22
CA LYS A 178 11.52 -34.38 31.90
C LYS A 178 12.64 -33.59 32.60
N ALA A 179 12.60 -32.27 32.51
CA ALA A 179 13.59 -31.40 33.13
C ALA A 179 13.64 -31.56 34.66
N THR A 180 12.48 -31.73 35.29
CA THR A 180 12.38 -31.95 36.74
C THR A 180 12.90 -33.34 37.12
N LYS A 181 12.50 -34.39 36.38
CA LYS A 181 12.95 -35.78 36.62
C LYS A 181 14.46 -35.92 36.48
N ASP A 182 15.01 -35.34 35.42
CA ASP A 182 16.44 -35.46 35.06
C ASP A 182 17.30 -34.36 35.73
N GLN A 183 16.70 -33.54 36.62
CA GLN A 183 17.37 -32.45 37.36
C GLN A 183 18.18 -31.51 36.45
N TRP A 184 17.57 -31.04 35.37
CA TRP A 184 18.26 -30.14 34.43
C TRP A 184 18.63 -28.81 35.07
N THR A 185 19.77 -28.26 34.64
CA THR A 185 20.13 -26.87 34.96
C THR A 185 19.19 -25.91 34.22
N PRO A 186 18.97 -24.69 34.76
CA PRO A 186 18.23 -23.64 34.06
C PRO A 186 18.74 -23.43 32.63
N THR A 187 20.06 -23.28 32.44
CA THR A 187 20.65 -23.09 31.12
C THR A 187 20.28 -24.21 30.13
N ARG A 188 20.31 -25.48 30.57
CA ARG A 188 19.91 -26.61 29.72
C ARG A 188 18.42 -26.56 29.38
N PHE A 189 17.57 -26.32 30.37
CA PHE A 189 16.13 -26.23 30.15
C PHE A 189 15.76 -25.11 29.17
N GLN A 190 16.41 -23.96 29.27
CA GLN A 190 16.20 -22.85 28.34
C GLN A 190 16.55 -23.22 26.90
N GLY A 191 17.66 -23.92 26.68
CA GLY A 191 18.06 -24.39 25.35
C GLY A 191 17.02 -25.34 24.74
N GLU A 192 16.54 -26.30 25.53
CA GLU A 192 15.54 -27.28 25.12
C GLU A 192 14.16 -26.64 24.90
N LEU A 193 13.78 -25.67 25.74
CA LEU A 193 12.58 -24.87 25.57
C LEU A 193 12.60 -24.11 24.24
N LYS A 194 13.72 -23.45 23.90
CA LYS A 194 13.91 -22.76 22.62
C LYS A 194 13.83 -23.69 21.41
N ASN A 195 14.15 -24.98 21.61
CA ASN A 195 14.08 -26.01 20.58
C ASN A 195 12.67 -26.62 20.42
N THR A 196 11.71 -26.31 21.28
CA THR A 196 10.34 -26.80 21.10
C THR A 196 9.71 -26.29 19.81
N LYS A 197 8.76 -27.04 19.24
CA LYS A 197 7.97 -26.58 18.11
C LYS A 197 7.14 -25.37 18.52
N TRP A 198 6.55 -25.38 19.71
CA TRP A 198 5.83 -24.25 20.27
C TRP A 198 6.68 -22.97 20.29
N TRP A 199 7.91 -23.02 20.82
CA TRP A 199 8.76 -21.82 20.87
C TRP A 199 9.11 -21.29 19.49
N ARG A 200 9.42 -22.19 18.55
CA ARG A 200 9.84 -21.83 17.18
C ARG A 200 8.70 -21.32 16.30
N GLN A 201 7.46 -21.65 16.60
CA GLN A 201 6.27 -21.23 15.83
C GLN A 201 5.61 -19.96 16.36
N ASN A 202 5.84 -19.62 17.62
CA ASN A 202 5.28 -18.42 18.23
C ASN A 202 6.36 -17.35 18.34
N SER A 203 6.03 -16.11 17.98
CA SER A 203 6.91 -14.98 18.24
C SER A 203 7.01 -14.66 19.73
N GLU A 204 7.96 -13.81 20.11
CA GLU A 204 8.11 -13.39 21.51
C GLU A 204 6.83 -12.75 22.07
N SER A 205 6.26 -11.80 21.35
CA SER A 205 5.00 -11.15 21.70
C SER A 205 3.84 -12.16 21.84
N ALA A 206 3.74 -13.11 20.91
CA ALA A 206 2.71 -14.14 20.95
C ALA A 206 2.88 -15.10 22.13
N ARG A 207 4.13 -15.44 22.50
CA ARG A 207 4.42 -16.25 23.69
C ARG A 207 4.02 -15.50 24.96
N GLU A 208 4.41 -14.23 25.09
CA GLU A 208 4.03 -13.39 26.23
C GLU A 208 2.51 -13.27 26.38
N ALA A 209 1.79 -13.03 25.28
CA ALA A 209 0.34 -12.91 25.29
C ALA A 209 -0.35 -14.23 25.70
N GLN A 210 0.16 -15.38 25.23
CA GLN A 210 -0.36 -16.69 25.63
C GLN A 210 -0.12 -16.97 27.11
N VAL A 211 1.03 -16.54 27.65
CA VAL A 211 1.33 -16.66 29.07
C VAL A 211 0.37 -15.78 29.87
N LEU A 212 0.24 -14.50 29.51
CA LEU A 212 -0.65 -13.55 30.16
C LEU A 212 -2.11 -14.04 30.16
N ALA A 213 -2.61 -14.53 29.02
CA ALA A 213 -3.96 -15.07 28.90
C ALA A 213 -4.25 -16.25 29.84
N ARG A 214 -3.21 -16.94 30.32
CA ARG A 214 -3.33 -18.05 31.28
C ARG A 214 -3.04 -17.63 32.71
N THR A 215 -2.07 -16.76 32.94
CA THR A 215 -1.65 -16.33 34.28
C THR A 215 -2.56 -15.27 34.86
N ASP A 216 -3.04 -14.36 34.01
CA ASP A 216 -3.95 -13.27 34.38
C ASP A 216 -4.96 -12.99 33.24
N PRO A 217 -6.01 -13.83 33.15
CA PRO A 217 -7.05 -13.67 32.14
C PRO A 217 -7.81 -12.35 32.25
N ALA A 218 -7.90 -11.77 33.47
CA ALA A 218 -8.60 -10.51 33.69
C ALA A 218 -7.84 -9.36 33.02
N THR A 219 -6.53 -9.25 33.26
CA THR A 219 -5.68 -8.26 32.58
C THR A 219 -5.65 -8.47 31.08
N TYR A 220 -5.55 -9.71 30.60
CA TYR A 220 -5.58 -10.02 29.17
C TYR A 220 -6.88 -9.54 28.49
N ASN A 221 -8.03 -9.84 29.09
CA ASN A 221 -9.34 -9.43 28.56
C ASN A 221 -9.56 -7.90 28.65
N ALA A 222 -9.03 -7.25 29.69
CA ALA A 222 -9.05 -5.80 29.81
C ALA A 222 -8.21 -5.14 28.69
N GLN A 223 -7.02 -5.67 28.40
CA GLN A 223 -6.19 -5.22 27.28
C GLN A 223 -6.90 -5.36 25.93
N ILE A 224 -7.55 -6.51 25.69
CA ILE A 224 -8.33 -6.71 24.46
C ILE A 224 -9.47 -5.69 24.37
N SER A 225 -10.20 -5.46 25.45
CA SER A 225 -11.33 -4.53 25.47
C SER A 225 -10.90 -3.09 25.20
N ALA A 226 -9.80 -2.65 25.82
CA ALA A 226 -9.20 -1.34 25.56
C ALA A 226 -8.73 -1.22 24.10
N GLN A 227 -8.07 -2.24 23.58
CA GLN A 227 -7.57 -2.26 22.21
C GLN A 227 -8.71 -2.27 21.18
N ARG A 228 -9.81 -2.98 21.48
CA ARG A 228 -11.03 -2.98 20.67
C ARG A 228 -11.59 -1.56 20.53
N ALA A 229 -11.66 -0.81 21.64
CA ALA A 229 -12.12 0.58 21.62
C ALA A 229 -11.19 1.50 20.82
N ALA A 230 -9.87 1.35 20.99
CA ALA A 230 -8.88 2.11 20.23
C ALA A 230 -8.97 1.86 18.71
N ILE A 231 -9.05 0.59 18.30
CA ILE A 231 -9.20 0.21 16.89
C ILE A 231 -10.51 0.77 16.32
N GLN A 232 -11.61 0.71 17.08
CA GLN A 232 -12.90 1.26 16.64
C GLN A 232 -12.83 2.78 16.43
N GLN A 233 -12.15 3.52 17.31
CA GLN A 233 -11.97 4.97 17.17
C GLN A 233 -11.17 5.32 15.92
N ILE A 234 -10.05 4.64 15.68
CA ILE A 234 -9.23 4.85 14.48
C ILE A 234 -10.02 4.45 13.23
N ALA A 235 -10.82 3.37 13.28
CA ALA A 235 -11.66 2.95 12.18
C ALA A 235 -12.63 4.05 11.73
N VAL A 236 -13.34 4.66 12.68
CA VAL A 236 -14.26 5.77 12.40
C VAL A 236 -13.52 6.96 11.77
N GLN A 237 -12.36 7.34 12.30
CA GLN A 237 -11.55 8.43 11.74
C GLN A 237 -11.13 8.15 10.29
N MET A 238 -10.72 6.92 10.01
CA MET A 238 -10.29 6.49 8.67
C MET A 238 -11.46 6.27 7.71
N GLY A 239 -12.69 6.15 8.20
CA GLY A 239 -13.85 5.72 7.41
C GLY A 239 -13.87 4.21 7.13
N ALA A 240 -13.22 3.41 7.96
CA ALA A 240 -13.21 1.95 7.86
C ALA A 240 -14.44 1.34 8.54
N ILE A 241 -15.07 0.37 7.89
CA ILE A 241 -16.28 -0.33 8.38
C ILE A 241 -15.92 -1.78 8.70
N LEU A 242 -16.03 -2.17 9.97
CA LEU A 242 -15.71 -3.51 10.43
C LEU A 242 -16.93 -4.18 11.03
N SER A 243 -17.08 -5.49 10.79
CA SER A 243 -17.96 -6.33 11.59
C SER A 243 -17.35 -6.57 12.98
N ASP A 244 -18.19 -6.84 13.98
CA ASP A 244 -17.73 -7.17 15.34
C ASP A 244 -16.72 -8.33 15.34
N LYS A 245 -16.94 -9.35 14.49
CA LYS A 245 -16.02 -10.49 14.36
C LYS A 245 -14.61 -10.05 13.93
N VAL A 246 -14.52 -9.13 12.98
CA VAL A 246 -13.24 -8.61 12.49
C VAL A 246 -12.59 -7.74 13.56
N LEU A 247 -13.37 -6.88 14.21
CA LEU A 247 -12.89 -6.00 15.27
C LEU A 247 -12.33 -6.79 16.47
N ASP A 248 -13.04 -7.84 16.89
CA ASP A 248 -12.60 -8.71 17.98
C ASP A 248 -11.32 -9.47 17.65
N LYS A 249 -11.19 -9.93 16.39
CA LYS A 249 -9.95 -10.56 15.92
C LYS A 249 -8.81 -9.55 15.91
N ALA A 250 -9.04 -8.35 15.38
CA ALA A 250 -8.04 -7.29 15.32
C ALA A 250 -7.56 -6.88 16.72
N ALA A 251 -8.46 -6.77 17.69
CA ALA A 251 -8.12 -6.47 19.08
C ALA A 251 -7.23 -7.57 19.69
N ARG A 252 -7.59 -8.85 19.50
CA ARG A 252 -6.76 -9.98 19.96
C ARG A 252 -5.39 -10.01 19.30
N ASP A 253 -5.33 -9.85 17.99
CA ASP A 253 -4.08 -9.82 17.23
C ASP A 253 -3.22 -8.62 17.65
N SER A 254 -3.83 -7.46 17.87
CA SER A 254 -3.16 -6.24 18.30
C SER A 254 -2.53 -6.37 19.68
N VAL A 255 -3.21 -7.01 20.64
CA VAL A 255 -2.63 -7.33 21.96
C VAL A 255 -1.53 -8.38 21.81
N THR A 256 -1.78 -9.42 21.01
CA THR A 256 -0.86 -10.56 20.82
C THR A 256 0.45 -10.15 20.16
N PHE A 257 0.38 -9.31 19.14
CA PHE A 257 1.52 -8.90 18.32
C PHE A 257 1.96 -7.46 18.57
N LYS A 258 1.44 -6.83 19.64
CA LYS A 258 1.77 -5.47 20.09
C LYS A 258 1.68 -4.44 18.97
N TRP A 259 0.52 -4.36 18.31
CA TRP A 259 0.31 -3.39 17.23
C TRP A 259 0.38 -1.96 17.76
N ASN A 260 1.07 -1.09 17.01
CA ASN A 260 1.00 0.36 17.21
C ASN A 260 -0.02 1.00 16.27
N ASP A 261 -0.25 2.30 16.41
CA ASP A 261 -1.26 3.03 15.63
C ASP A 261 -1.07 2.88 14.11
N ALA A 262 0.16 2.89 13.62
CA ALA A 262 0.44 2.71 12.18
C ALA A 262 0.07 1.30 11.68
N MET A 263 0.26 0.27 12.52
CA MET A 263 -0.17 -1.09 12.20
C MET A 263 -1.69 -1.21 12.16
N ILE A 264 -2.36 -0.57 13.12
CA ILE A 264 -3.83 -0.51 13.18
C ILE A 264 -4.35 0.21 11.94
N GLN A 265 -3.79 1.36 11.58
CA GLN A 265 -4.16 2.10 10.37
C GLN A 265 -3.94 1.25 9.10
N ASN A 266 -2.81 0.55 8.98
CA ASN A 266 -2.56 -0.33 7.84
C ASN A 266 -3.59 -1.47 7.74
N PHE A 267 -3.99 -2.03 8.88
CA PHE A 267 -5.04 -3.03 8.97
C PHE A 267 -6.40 -2.47 8.55
N LEU A 268 -6.79 -1.32 9.10
CA LEU A 268 -8.06 -0.66 8.89
C LEU A 268 -8.26 -0.17 7.46
N GLY A 269 -7.19 0.27 6.79
CA GLY A 269 -7.25 0.71 5.40
C GLY A 269 -7.83 -0.33 4.42
N ARG A 270 -7.86 -1.61 4.79
CA ARG A 270 -8.47 -2.70 4.00
C ARG A 270 -9.99 -2.74 4.11
N TYR A 271 -10.51 -2.15 5.19
CA TYR A 271 -11.93 -2.04 5.50
C TYR A 271 -12.49 -0.64 5.22
N VAL A 272 -11.66 0.23 4.63
CA VAL A 272 -12.11 1.46 4.00
C VAL A 272 -12.86 1.06 2.73
N ASP A 273 -14.19 1.05 2.83
CA ASP A 273 -15.08 0.66 1.74
C ASP A 273 -16.13 1.74 1.47
N PHE A 274 -16.64 1.75 0.24
CA PHE A 274 -17.73 2.63 -0.13
C PHE A 274 -18.96 2.22 0.67
N GLN A 275 -19.60 3.17 1.35
CA GLN A 275 -20.94 2.93 1.89
C GLN A 275 -21.89 2.60 0.73
N GLU A 276 -22.90 1.77 0.97
CA GLU A 276 -24.00 1.59 0.02
C GLU A 276 -24.53 2.99 -0.36
N ASN A 277 -24.39 3.35 -1.64
CA ASN A 277 -24.59 4.68 -2.23
C ASN A 277 -23.44 5.72 -2.10
N ARG A 278 -22.25 5.30 -2.54
CA ARG A 278 -21.22 6.09 -3.29
C ARG A 278 -20.33 7.09 -2.56
N THR A 279 -20.16 7.00 -1.23
CA THR A 279 -19.14 7.83 -0.56
C THR A 279 -18.29 7.03 0.41
N LEU A 280 -16.97 7.20 0.30
CA LEU A 280 -16.04 6.87 1.37
C LEU A 280 -16.28 7.85 2.53
N GLY A 281 -16.23 7.36 3.77
CA GLY A 281 -16.37 8.19 4.97
C GLY A 281 -15.02 8.67 5.52
N GLY A 282 -15.06 9.57 6.50
CA GLY A 282 -13.89 10.00 7.26
C GLY A 282 -12.77 10.59 6.39
N GLN A 283 -11.52 10.35 6.81
CA GLN A 283 -10.33 10.81 6.09
C GLN A 283 -10.24 10.23 4.66
N ALA A 284 -10.68 9.00 4.45
CA ALA A 284 -10.66 8.37 3.13
C ALA A 284 -11.64 9.05 2.17
N GLY A 285 -12.81 9.46 2.66
CA GLY A 285 -13.77 10.28 1.92
C GLY A 285 -13.18 11.60 1.47
N SER A 286 -12.58 12.33 2.40
CA SER A 286 -11.91 13.60 2.09
C SER A 286 -10.80 13.42 1.07
N ALA A 287 -9.95 12.39 1.23
CA ALA A 287 -8.88 12.11 0.29
C ALA A 287 -9.44 11.77 -1.10
N ALA A 288 -10.45 10.91 -1.19
CA ALA A 288 -11.10 10.55 -2.45
C ALA A 288 -11.67 11.77 -3.17
N GLN A 289 -12.37 12.66 -2.46
CA GLN A 289 -12.92 13.89 -3.05
C GLN A 289 -11.82 14.82 -3.59
N GLN A 290 -10.73 14.98 -2.83
CA GLN A 290 -9.56 15.76 -3.29
C GLN A 290 -8.95 15.16 -4.56
N ILE A 291 -8.79 13.84 -4.60
CA ILE A 291 -8.25 13.11 -5.75
C ILE A 291 -9.16 13.24 -6.97
N THR A 292 -10.48 13.09 -6.80
CA THR A 292 -11.47 13.27 -7.88
C THR A 292 -11.43 14.69 -8.45
N ASN A 293 -11.43 15.71 -7.58
CA ASN A 293 -11.36 17.11 -8.01
C ASN A 293 -10.04 17.42 -8.72
N LEU A 294 -8.94 16.88 -8.22
CA LEU A 294 -7.63 17.04 -8.82
C LEU A 294 -7.56 16.40 -10.21
N ALA A 295 -8.05 15.17 -10.36
CA ALA A 295 -8.13 14.48 -11.64
C ALA A 295 -8.99 15.26 -12.66
N TYR A 296 -10.14 15.79 -12.21
CA TYR A 296 -11.02 16.62 -13.03
C TYR A 296 -10.31 17.90 -13.51
N ASN A 297 -9.65 18.63 -12.61
CA ASN A 297 -8.89 19.85 -12.96
C ASN A 297 -7.71 19.56 -13.89
N LEU A 298 -7.10 18.38 -13.76
CA LEU A 298 -6.04 17.89 -14.64
C LEU A 298 -6.56 17.29 -15.95
N GLY A 299 -7.87 17.35 -16.23
CA GLY A 299 -8.43 16.91 -17.51
C GLY A 299 -8.28 15.41 -17.78
N ILE A 300 -8.15 14.60 -16.72
CA ILE A 300 -8.01 13.14 -16.82
C ILE A 300 -9.19 12.44 -16.16
N GLN A 301 -9.66 11.36 -16.80
CA GLN A 301 -10.69 10.50 -16.25
C GLN A 301 -10.05 9.40 -15.40
N VAL A 302 -10.47 9.31 -14.14
CA VAL A 302 -9.96 8.33 -13.17
C VAL A 302 -11.14 7.51 -12.67
N SER A 303 -11.01 6.18 -12.68
CA SER A 303 -12.08 5.29 -12.22
C SER A 303 -12.30 5.41 -10.71
N ASP A 304 -13.53 5.15 -10.25
CA ASP A 304 -13.88 5.10 -8.81
C ASP A 304 -12.95 4.16 -8.03
N GLN A 305 -12.55 3.03 -8.65
CA GLN A 305 -11.63 2.08 -8.05
C GLN A 305 -10.21 2.66 -7.89
N THR A 306 -9.73 3.42 -8.88
CA THR A 306 -8.43 4.10 -8.79
C THR A 306 -8.44 5.16 -7.70
N VAL A 307 -9.52 5.96 -7.62
CA VAL A 307 -9.72 6.93 -6.53
C VAL A 307 -9.70 6.24 -5.17
N LYS A 308 -10.44 5.13 -5.03
CA LYS A 308 -10.44 4.31 -3.79
C LYS A 308 -9.03 3.84 -3.43
N ASN A 309 -8.28 3.31 -4.39
CA ASN A 309 -6.93 2.82 -4.16
C ASN A 309 -6.00 3.93 -3.67
N TYR A 310 -6.04 5.11 -4.30
CA TYR A 310 -5.23 6.26 -3.88
C TYR A 310 -5.66 6.79 -2.50
N ALA A 311 -6.96 6.93 -2.25
CA ALA A 311 -7.47 7.32 -0.95
C ALA A 311 -7.02 6.35 0.15
N GLN A 312 -7.08 5.04 -0.12
CA GLN A 312 -6.55 4.01 0.78
C GLN A 312 -5.05 4.16 1.02
N TYR A 313 -4.24 4.45 0.00
CA TYR A 313 -2.80 4.68 0.19
C TYR A 313 -2.52 5.90 1.07
N VAL A 314 -3.27 6.99 0.88
CA VAL A 314 -3.13 8.20 1.68
C VAL A 314 -3.46 7.93 3.16
N VAL A 315 -4.63 7.37 3.45
CA VAL A 315 -5.04 7.13 4.86
C VAL A 315 -4.23 6.05 5.55
N ARG A 316 -3.60 5.13 4.80
CA ARG A 316 -2.68 4.11 5.35
C ARG A 316 -1.26 4.64 5.55
N GLY A 317 -0.98 5.90 5.19
CA GLY A 317 0.38 6.47 5.21
C GLY A 317 1.33 5.79 4.23
N VAL A 318 0.81 5.13 3.19
CA VAL A 318 1.59 4.47 2.13
C VAL A 318 2.01 5.46 1.04
N ALA A 319 1.20 6.51 0.83
CA ALA A 319 1.49 7.63 -0.05
C ALA A 319 1.06 8.94 0.60
N THR A 320 1.66 10.06 0.21
CA THR A 320 1.14 11.40 0.55
C THR A 320 0.18 11.91 -0.52
N MET A 321 -0.63 12.93 -0.19
CA MET A 321 -1.47 13.58 -1.21
C MET A 321 -0.62 14.23 -2.32
N ASP A 322 0.55 14.76 -1.97
CA ASP A 322 1.50 15.33 -2.94
C ASP A 322 2.05 14.27 -3.90
N GLU A 323 2.33 13.06 -3.41
CA GLU A 323 2.75 11.94 -4.27
C GLU A 323 1.63 11.53 -5.23
N VAL A 324 0.37 11.47 -4.76
CA VAL A 324 -0.78 11.21 -5.63
C VAL A 324 -0.96 12.33 -6.66
N GLN A 325 -0.85 13.59 -6.24
CA GLN A 325 -0.90 14.74 -7.14
C GLN A 325 0.18 14.67 -8.23
N SER A 326 1.40 14.30 -7.84
CA SER A 326 2.52 14.18 -8.78
C SER A 326 2.26 13.08 -9.81
N GLN A 327 1.66 11.96 -9.40
CA GLN A 327 1.28 10.87 -10.31
C GLN A 327 0.17 11.28 -11.28
N LEU A 328 -0.87 11.97 -10.79
CA LEU A 328 -1.95 12.46 -11.64
C LEU A 328 -1.46 13.53 -12.63
N ARG A 329 -0.53 14.41 -12.22
CA ARG A 329 0.12 15.37 -13.12
C ARG A 329 0.93 14.67 -14.21
N ALA A 330 1.71 13.65 -13.87
CA ALA A 330 2.44 12.87 -14.86
C ALA A 330 1.50 12.15 -15.86
N GLN A 331 0.37 11.64 -15.38
CA GLN A 331 -0.67 11.06 -16.24
C GLN A 331 -1.32 12.11 -17.15
N ALA A 332 -1.57 13.31 -16.63
CA ALA A 332 -2.08 14.44 -17.41
C ALA A 332 -1.08 14.89 -18.47
N ALA A 333 0.21 15.00 -18.14
CA ALA A 333 1.27 15.31 -19.09
C ALA A 333 1.36 14.27 -20.21
N GLY A 334 1.22 12.98 -19.90
CA GLY A 334 1.13 11.92 -20.91
C GLY A 334 -0.14 12.00 -21.78
N THR A 335 -1.22 12.57 -21.25
CA THR A 335 -2.49 12.78 -21.99
C THR A 335 -2.43 14.03 -22.87
N TYR A 336 -1.76 15.08 -22.39
CA TYR A 336 -1.63 16.40 -23.00
C TYR A 336 -0.14 16.77 -23.20
N PRO A 337 0.59 16.05 -24.04
CA PRO A 337 2.05 16.18 -24.14
C PRO A 337 2.50 17.55 -24.68
N GLY A 338 1.64 18.26 -25.42
CA GLY A 338 1.93 19.63 -25.86
C GLY A 338 1.94 20.67 -24.73
N PHE A 339 1.49 20.29 -23.53
CA PHE A 339 1.41 21.14 -22.35
C PHE A 339 2.22 20.56 -21.17
N GLU A 340 3.10 19.58 -21.41
CA GLU A 340 3.85 18.87 -20.36
C GLU A 340 4.57 19.83 -19.41
N GLU A 341 5.30 20.83 -19.93
CA GLU A 341 6.05 21.79 -19.10
C GLU A 341 5.12 22.58 -18.16
N GLN A 342 3.98 23.05 -18.66
CA GLN A 342 2.99 23.80 -17.89
C GLN A 342 2.35 22.93 -16.80
N ILE A 343 1.95 21.71 -17.16
CA ILE A 343 1.35 20.73 -16.24
C ILE A 343 2.33 20.36 -15.13
N MET A 344 3.59 20.14 -15.46
CA MET A 344 4.62 19.82 -14.48
C MET A 344 5.01 21.06 -13.66
N GLY A 345 4.86 22.26 -14.22
CA GLY A 345 5.14 23.54 -13.58
C GLY A 345 4.09 24.01 -12.57
N GLY A 346 2.86 23.51 -12.65
CA GLY A 346 1.81 23.92 -11.69
C GLY A 346 0.42 24.02 -12.28
N ASP A 347 0.32 24.28 -13.58
CA ASP A 347 -0.93 24.62 -14.25
C ASP A 347 -1.88 23.42 -14.30
N SER A 348 -3.18 23.70 -14.18
CA SER A 348 -4.21 22.69 -14.43
C SER A 348 -4.60 22.70 -15.91
N ILE A 349 -4.97 21.54 -16.46
CA ILE A 349 -5.46 21.50 -17.85
C ILE A 349 -6.72 22.35 -17.98
N ARG A 350 -7.56 22.41 -16.96
CA ARG A 350 -8.76 23.25 -16.97
C ARG A 350 -8.41 24.73 -17.21
N ASP A 351 -7.36 25.25 -16.55
CA ASP A 351 -6.91 26.63 -16.75
C ASP A 351 -6.33 26.83 -18.15
N ILE A 352 -5.56 25.87 -18.65
CA ILE A 352 -5.00 25.90 -20.01
C ILE A 352 -6.10 25.83 -21.07
N ALA A 353 -7.17 25.08 -20.81
CA ALA A 353 -8.32 24.91 -21.70
C ALA A 353 -9.24 26.14 -21.74
N GLN A 354 -9.17 27.02 -20.73
CA GLN A 354 -10.12 28.11 -20.55
C GLN A 354 -10.24 29.03 -21.78
N PRO A 355 -9.16 29.44 -22.48
CA PRO A 355 -9.27 30.24 -23.71
C PRO A 355 -9.94 29.50 -24.86
N TYR A 356 -9.73 28.18 -24.97
CA TYR A 356 -10.41 27.34 -25.97
C TYR A 356 -11.90 27.23 -25.66
N ILE A 357 -12.25 27.01 -24.39
CA ILE A 357 -13.65 26.95 -23.94
C ILE A 357 -14.37 28.26 -24.27
N GLN A 358 -13.77 29.41 -23.96
CA GLN A 358 -14.34 30.73 -24.27
C GLN A 358 -14.50 30.96 -25.78
N ALA A 359 -13.52 30.55 -26.59
CA ALA A 359 -13.63 30.64 -28.04
C ALA A 359 -14.76 29.76 -28.59
N ALA A 360 -14.91 28.53 -28.09
CA ALA A 360 -15.99 27.63 -28.49
C ALA A 360 -17.37 28.15 -28.05
N ALA A 361 -17.50 28.65 -26.82
CA ALA A 361 -18.72 29.25 -26.31
C ALA A 361 -19.16 30.43 -27.19
N SER A 362 -18.23 31.34 -27.50
CA SER A 362 -18.52 32.54 -28.27
C SER A 362 -18.77 32.30 -29.76
N GLU A 363 -18.02 31.42 -30.42
CA GLU A 363 -18.19 31.20 -31.87
C GLU A 363 -19.37 30.27 -32.19
N LEU A 364 -19.80 29.42 -31.25
CA LEU A 364 -20.87 28.45 -31.46
C LEU A 364 -22.16 28.75 -30.67
N ASP A 365 -22.27 29.93 -30.04
CA ASP A 365 -23.36 30.33 -29.13
C ASP A 365 -23.71 29.24 -28.10
N MET A 366 -22.68 28.55 -27.57
CA MET A 366 -22.85 27.47 -26.58
C MET A 366 -22.81 28.02 -25.16
N ALA A 367 -23.59 27.45 -24.25
CA ALA A 367 -23.51 27.79 -22.84
C ALA A 367 -22.17 27.31 -22.25
N ASP A 368 -21.56 28.13 -21.39
CA ASP A 368 -20.32 27.77 -20.66
C ASP A 368 -20.47 26.47 -19.85
N THR A 369 -21.68 26.10 -19.43
CA THR A 369 -21.97 24.86 -18.70
C THR A 369 -21.90 23.60 -19.56
N ASP A 370 -22.00 23.75 -20.88
CA ASP A 370 -21.99 22.63 -21.83
C ASP A 370 -20.58 22.31 -22.33
N LEU A 371 -19.59 23.11 -21.91
CA LEU A 371 -18.21 23.04 -22.35
C LEU A 371 -17.26 22.82 -21.19
N ASP A 372 -16.39 21.84 -21.34
CA ASP A 372 -15.30 21.57 -20.43
C ASP A 372 -14.09 20.98 -21.17
N VAL A 373 -13.04 20.68 -20.41
CA VAL A 373 -11.82 20.05 -20.91
C VAL A 373 -12.07 18.68 -21.57
N PHE A 374 -13.13 17.97 -21.18
CA PHE A 374 -13.46 16.64 -21.69
C PHE A 374 -14.29 16.71 -22.99
N THR A 375 -14.82 17.88 -23.32
CA THR A 375 -15.60 18.11 -24.53
C THR A 375 -14.75 17.78 -25.76
N PRO A 376 -15.22 16.90 -26.69
CA PRO A 376 -14.40 16.43 -27.82
C PRO A 376 -13.78 17.56 -28.65
N LEU A 377 -14.53 18.64 -28.87
CA LEU A 377 -14.07 19.83 -29.59
C LEU A 377 -12.81 20.44 -28.93
N ILE A 378 -12.86 20.68 -27.63
CA ILE A 378 -11.77 21.27 -26.83
C ILE A 378 -10.60 20.29 -26.76
N ARG A 379 -10.88 19.03 -26.40
CA ARG A 379 -9.88 17.99 -26.25
C ARG A 379 -9.09 17.74 -27.53
N ASN A 380 -9.75 17.74 -28.69
CA ASN A 380 -9.11 17.53 -29.99
C ASN A 380 -8.20 18.70 -30.37
N ALA A 381 -8.60 19.94 -30.05
CA ALA A 381 -7.76 21.11 -30.29
C ALA A 381 -6.49 21.09 -29.44
N MET A 382 -6.60 20.66 -28.18
CA MET A 382 -5.49 20.59 -27.24
C MET A 382 -4.53 19.40 -27.49
N ASN A 383 -5.02 18.28 -28.04
CA ASN A 383 -4.23 17.04 -28.20
C ASN A 383 -3.85 16.72 -29.65
N ARG A 384 -3.83 17.73 -30.51
CA ARG A 384 -3.44 17.53 -31.92
C ARG A 384 -1.98 17.11 -32.04
N GLN A 385 -1.69 16.30 -33.05
CA GLN A 385 -0.34 15.92 -33.45
C GLN A 385 -0.02 16.45 -34.85
N ASP A 386 1.25 16.74 -35.11
CA ASP A 386 1.75 17.04 -36.45
C ASP A 386 1.83 15.77 -37.32
N ARG A 387 2.31 15.91 -38.56
CA ARG A 387 2.43 14.77 -39.51
C ARG A 387 3.48 13.73 -39.06
N GLN A 388 4.38 14.13 -38.18
CA GLN A 388 5.44 13.30 -37.63
C GLN A 388 5.01 12.62 -36.31
N GLY A 389 3.79 12.90 -35.83
CA GLY A 389 3.25 12.38 -34.58
C GLY A 389 3.68 13.17 -33.35
N ASN A 390 4.37 14.31 -33.51
CA ASN A 390 4.76 15.14 -32.38
C ASN A 390 3.56 15.93 -31.85
N PRO A 391 3.50 16.22 -30.54
CA PRO A 391 2.48 17.09 -29.97
C PRO A 391 2.50 18.47 -30.63
N ALA A 392 1.37 18.90 -31.17
CA ALA A 392 1.20 20.21 -31.80
C ALA A 392 -0.23 20.74 -31.55
N PRO A 393 -0.54 21.17 -30.31
CA PRO A 393 -1.84 21.76 -29.98
C PRO A 393 -2.19 22.91 -30.94
N MET A 394 -3.48 23.08 -31.24
CA MET A 394 -3.92 24.17 -32.10
C MET A 394 -3.65 25.51 -31.42
N THR A 395 -3.14 26.48 -32.17
CA THR A 395 -3.12 27.87 -31.69
C THR A 395 -4.56 28.36 -31.48
N LEU A 396 -4.77 29.32 -30.60
CA LEU A 396 -6.12 29.85 -30.35
C LEU A 396 -6.76 30.41 -31.64
N SER A 397 -5.96 31.07 -32.49
CA SER A 397 -6.41 31.59 -33.79
C SER A 397 -6.80 30.49 -34.78
N ASP A 398 -6.04 29.39 -34.83
CA ASP A 398 -6.37 28.26 -35.72
C ASP A 398 -7.60 27.51 -35.21
N PHE A 399 -7.74 27.41 -33.88
CA PHE A 399 -8.92 26.84 -33.26
C PHE A 399 -10.18 27.68 -33.58
N GLN A 400 -10.14 29.00 -33.35
CA GLN A 400 -11.24 29.91 -33.72
C GLN A 400 -11.61 29.80 -35.20
N ARG A 401 -10.62 29.71 -36.10
CA ARG A 401 -10.90 29.49 -37.52
C ARG A 401 -11.61 28.15 -37.75
N SER A 402 -11.14 27.08 -37.11
CA SER A 402 -11.75 25.75 -37.26
C SER A 402 -13.18 25.67 -36.73
N LEU A 403 -13.54 26.50 -35.74
CA LEU A 403 -14.92 26.58 -35.24
C LEU A 403 -15.89 27.10 -36.28
N ARG A 404 -15.45 27.95 -37.21
CA ARG A 404 -16.29 28.48 -38.29
C ARG A 404 -16.61 27.46 -39.38
N ASP A 405 -15.82 26.40 -39.44
CA ASP A 405 -16.07 25.24 -40.30
C ASP A 405 -16.97 24.20 -39.62
N ASP A 406 -17.30 24.36 -38.33
CA ASP A 406 -18.22 23.47 -37.61
C ASP A 406 -19.65 23.66 -38.12
N PRO A 407 -20.41 22.58 -38.43
CA PRO A 407 -21.79 22.69 -38.90
C PRO A 407 -22.75 23.46 -37.97
N ARG A 408 -22.42 23.54 -36.68
CA ARG A 408 -23.19 24.31 -35.69
C ARG A 408 -23.01 25.81 -35.87
N TRP A 409 -21.87 26.26 -36.38
CA TRP A 409 -21.58 27.69 -36.58
C TRP A 409 -22.60 28.38 -37.47
N GLY A 410 -23.00 27.76 -38.58
CA GLY A 410 -24.04 28.31 -39.47
C GLY A 410 -25.44 28.40 -38.85
N GLN A 411 -25.64 27.82 -37.67
CA GLN A 411 -26.93 27.84 -36.94
C GLN A 411 -26.95 28.85 -35.79
N THR A 412 -25.84 29.53 -35.53
CA THR A 412 -25.70 30.55 -34.48
C THR A 412 -26.55 31.78 -34.78
N ASP A 413 -26.99 32.46 -33.73
CA ASP A 413 -27.76 33.69 -33.86
C ASP A 413 -26.88 34.80 -34.42
N THR A 414 -25.60 34.83 -34.05
CA THR A 414 -24.60 35.75 -34.60
C THR A 414 -24.49 35.64 -36.13
N VAL A 415 -24.44 34.42 -36.69
CA VAL A 415 -24.37 34.23 -38.15
C VAL A 415 -25.71 34.57 -38.83
N ARG A 416 -26.83 34.20 -38.22
CA ARG A 416 -28.17 34.55 -38.72
C ARG A 416 -28.38 36.05 -38.80
N ASP A 417 -28.02 36.78 -37.73
CA ASP A 417 -28.16 38.23 -37.66
C ASP A 417 -27.26 38.94 -38.68
N ASN A 418 -26.02 38.47 -38.83
CA ASN A 418 -25.10 38.98 -39.84
C ASN A 418 -25.63 38.73 -41.27
N ALA A 419 -26.15 37.53 -41.56
CA ALA A 419 -26.73 37.22 -42.86
C ALA A 419 -27.97 38.09 -43.14
N LEU A 420 -28.82 38.33 -42.15
CA LEU A 420 -29.97 39.22 -42.26
C LEU A 420 -29.55 40.68 -42.45
N SER A 421 -28.46 41.12 -41.83
CA SER A 421 -27.89 42.47 -41.99
C SER A 421 -27.34 42.67 -43.40
N VAL A 422 -26.50 41.74 -43.89
CA VAL A 422 -25.96 41.77 -45.25
C VAL A 422 -27.08 41.68 -46.29
N GLY A 423 -28.05 40.79 -46.07
CA GLY A 423 -29.24 40.68 -46.92
C GLY A 423 -30.01 42.00 -46.99
N ARG A 424 -30.22 42.69 -45.86
CA ARG A 424 -30.83 44.02 -45.82
C ARG A 424 -30.01 45.06 -46.58
N GLN A 425 -28.68 45.08 -46.43
CA GLN A 425 -27.81 46.01 -47.15
C GLN A 425 -27.85 45.78 -48.66
N VAL A 426 -27.85 44.53 -49.11
CA VAL A 426 -27.99 44.19 -50.54
C VAL A 426 -29.36 44.63 -51.06
N LEU A 427 -30.44 44.37 -50.32
CA LEU A 427 -31.78 44.81 -50.70
C LEU A 427 -31.91 46.34 -50.77
N GLN A 428 -31.27 47.07 -49.84
CA GLN A 428 -31.18 48.54 -49.88
C GLN A 428 -30.37 49.02 -51.09
N ALA A 429 -29.22 48.41 -51.38
CA ALA A 429 -28.41 48.74 -52.55
C ALA A 429 -29.13 48.46 -53.89
N MET A 430 -30.04 47.47 -53.90
CA MET A 430 -30.90 47.15 -55.05
C MET A 430 -32.18 48.00 -55.11
N GLY A 431 -32.41 48.91 -54.15
CA GLY A 431 -33.60 49.76 -54.09
C GLY A 431 -34.91 49.03 -53.72
N LEU A 432 -34.81 47.82 -53.17
CA LEU A 432 -35.96 46.97 -52.84
C LEU A 432 -36.48 47.20 -51.41
N VAL A 433 -35.72 47.93 -50.58
CA VAL A 433 -36.10 48.30 -49.20
C VAL A 433 -35.70 49.76 -48.96
N GLY A 434 -36.59 50.57 -48.38
CA GLY A 434 -36.37 52.00 -48.15
C GLY A 434 -35.34 52.32 -47.06
N ASN A 435 -34.63 53.43 -47.22
CA ASN A 435 -33.77 54.00 -46.18
C ASN A 435 -34.67 54.57 -45.08
N GLY A 436 -34.83 53.82 -43.99
CA GLY A 436 -35.54 54.27 -42.79
C GLY A 436 -34.74 55.28 -41.99
#